data_AF-A0A3M1GWX0-F1
#
_entry.id   AF-A0A3M1GWX0-F1
#
_cell.length_a   1.000
_cell.length_b   1.000
_cell.length_c   1.000
_cell.angle_alpha   90.00
_cell.angle_beta   90.00
_cell.angle_gamma   90.00
#
_symmetry.space_group_name_H-M   'P 1'
#
loop_
_entity.id
_entity.type
_entity.pdbx_description
1 polymer ?
#
loop_
_entity_poly.entity_id
_entity_poly.type
_entity_poly.pdbx_seq_one_letter_code
_entity_poly.pdbx_strand_id
1 'polypeptide(L)'
;MDPGELQQVRQVIERSTSKVSLRELERKGFRKVKVLRSNDINELIRKAVHAAIGRANLDAQQHEQLVRESQQELRRLMKQAQKAATERAELLETNRALEAELERTRAALREAEAQIEQLPRLRAQLDEANVQRMALESRTASAEAKLGELTTLRTELEQVRAELKRVETEKRLLEELEVVKLRERIAQLEGELREARAAAPAAAAAGATGIDPATLRSLLKEVVSEVGAGRSDDGLRSEFSKLQQTLAAALANAGGRSGSQVTEADLEAAKVSIAKLFEHDADAELESNIAKVQVKESTSSGVKSTLNKLKSLRKGGSAE
;
A
#
# COMPACT_ATOMS: atom_id res chain seq x y z
N MET A 1 -29.82 -51.20 68.66
CA MET A 1 -28.79 -51.81 67.78
C MET A 1 -27.86 -50.70 67.36
N ASP A 2 -26.56 -50.92 67.44
CA ASP A 2 -25.56 -49.91 67.08
C ASP A 2 -25.60 -49.63 65.57
N PRO A 3 -25.53 -48.37 65.11
CA PRO A 3 -25.57 -48.04 63.68
C PRO A 3 -24.40 -48.66 62.88
N GLY A 4 -23.30 -49.03 63.56
CA GLY A 4 -22.18 -49.76 62.97
C GLY A 4 -22.52 -51.21 62.59
N GLU A 5 -23.37 -51.89 63.35
CA GLU A 5 -23.75 -53.30 63.08
C GLU A 5 -24.66 -53.40 61.85
N LEU A 6 -25.57 -52.45 61.67
CA LEU A 6 -26.44 -52.39 60.48
C LEU A 6 -25.65 -52.10 59.20
N GLN A 7 -24.59 -51.29 59.28
CA GLN A 7 -23.68 -51.07 58.15
C GLN A 7 -22.84 -52.32 57.83
N GLN A 8 -22.40 -53.06 58.84
CA GLN A 8 -21.70 -54.33 58.65
C GLN A 8 -22.60 -55.38 58.01
N VAL A 9 -23.85 -55.53 58.45
CA VAL A 9 -24.81 -56.46 57.84
C VAL A 9 -25.09 -56.08 56.38
N ARG A 10 -25.25 -54.79 56.07
CA ARG A 10 -25.40 -54.33 54.67
C ARG A 10 -24.17 -54.62 53.82
N GLN A 11 -22.97 -54.34 54.33
CA GLN A 11 -21.73 -54.64 53.62
C GLN A 11 -21.52 -56.15 53.42
N VAL A 12 -21.89 -56.99 54.39
CA VAL A 12 -21.83 -58.45 54.27
C VAL A 12 -22.83 -58.94 53.23
N ILE A 13 -24.04 -58.38 53.18
CA ILE A 13 -25.03 -58.72 52.16
C ILE A 13 -24.57 -58.26 50.78
N GLU A 14 -24.07 -57.03 50.63
CA GLU A 14 -23.55 -56.53 49.35
C GLU A 14 -22.31 -57.31 48.88
N ARG A 15 -21.40 -57.70 49.79
CA ARG A 15 -20.24 -58.54 49.45
C ARG A 15 -20.65 -59.98 49.09
N SER A 16 -21.72 -60.50 49.67
CA SER A 16 -22.22 -61.86 49.40
C SER A 16 -23.22 -61.94 48.26
N THR A 17 -23.75 -60.80 47.77
CA THR A 17 -24.70 -60.75 46.66
C THR A 17 -24.12 -59.97 45.48
N SER A 18 -23.57 -60.69 44.51
CA SER A 18 -23.17 -60.09 43.24
C SER A 18 -24.34 -60.09 42.26
N LYS A 19 -24.66 -58.91 41.72
CA LYS A 19 -25.61 -58.80 40.58
C LYS A 19 -24.86 -59.23 39.32
N VAL A 20 -25.14 -60.44 38.85
CA VAL A 20 -24.52 -61.01 37.64
C VAL A 20 -25.55 -61.05 36.53
N SER A 21 -25.19 -60.56 35.35
CA SER A 21 -26.07 -60.63 34.19
C SER A 21 -26.18 -62.07 33.67
N LEU A 22 -27.30 -62.40 33.01
CA LEU A 22 -27.49 -63.74 32.43
C LEU A 22 -26.39 -64.11 31.43
N ARG A 23 -25.88 -63.13 30.68
CA ARG A 23 -24.77 -63.31 29.72
C ARG A 23 -23.44 -63.64 30.43
N GLU A 24 -23.20 -63.06 31.60
CA GLU A 24 -22.01 -63.38 32.41
C GLU A 24 -22.12 -64.74 33.09
N LEU A 25 -23.32 -65.13 33.53
CA LEU A 25 -23.58 -66.47 34.06
C LEU A 25 -23.38 -67.54 32.98
N GLU A 26 -23.83 -67.28 31.75
CA GLU A 26 -23.63 -68.16 30.60
C GLU A 26 -22.15 -68.29 30.22
N ARG A 27 -21.40 -67.17 30.19
CA ARG A 27 -19.93 -67.18 29.97
C ARG A 27 -19.18 -67.95 31.05
N LYS A 28 -19.67 -67.96 32.29
CA LYS A 28 -19.13 -68.77 33.40
C LYS A 28 -19.56 -70.24 33.35
N GLY A 29 -20.29 -70.66 32.32
CA GLY A 29 -20.71 -72.04 32.11
C GLY A 29 -22.02 -72.43 32.82
N PHE A 30 -22.71 -71.48 33.46
CA PHE A 30 -24.01 -71.75 34.08
C PHE A 30 -25.12 -71.73 33.03
N ARG A 31 -25.47 -72.90 32.51
CA ARG A 31 -26.55 -73.09 31.50
C ARG A 31 -27.96 -73.12 32.11
N LYS A 32 -28.07 -73.33 33.43
CA LYS A 32 -29.34 -73.35 34.16
C LYS A 32 -29.18 -72.53 35.44
N VAL A 33 -30.03 -71.53 35.63
CA VAL A 33 -30.04 -70.66 36.82
C VAL A 33 -31.41 -70.76 37.47
N LYS A 34 -31.44 -71.02 38.78
CA LYS A 34 -32.68 -70.98 39.55
C LYS A 34 -32.99 -69.53 39.90
N VAL A 35 -34.09 -69.01 39.37
CA VAL A 35 -34.57 -67.66 39.68
C VAL A 35 -35.66 -67.78 40.74
N LEU A 36 -35.44 -67.16 41.89
CA LEU A 36 -36.47 -66.99 42.91
C LEU A 36 -37.34 -65.79 42.53
N ARG A 37 -38.67 -65.96 42.62
CA ARG A 37 -39.59 -64.85 42.40
C ARG A 37 -39.48 -63.88 43.57
N SER A 38 -39.60 -62.58 43.30
CA SER A 38 -39.53 -61.54 44.34
C SER A 38 -40.54 -61.76 45.46
N ASN A 39 -41.72 -62.31 45.16
CA ASN A 39 -42.73 -62.65 46.17
C ASN A 39 -42.26 -63.79 47.10
N ASP A 40 -41.67 -64.84 46.55
CA ASP A 40 -41.15 -65.98 47.34
C ASP A 40 -40.01 -65.55 48.26
N ILE A 41 -39.14 -64.64 47.79
CA ILE A 41 -38.06 -64.04 48.59
C ILE A 41 -38.66 -63.23 49.74
N ASN A 42 -39.68 -62.39 49.46
CA ASN A 42 -40.34 -61.60 50.49
C ASN A 42 -41.03 -62.48 51.55
N GLU A 43 -41.64 -63.59 51.16
CA GLU A 43 -42.20 -64.55 52.11
C GLU A 43 -41.13 -65.23 52.97
N LEU A 44 -40.01 -65.63 52.37
CA LEU A 44 -38.86 -66.19 53.09
C LEU A 44 -38.29 -65.19 54.10
N ILE A 45 -38.15 -63.93 53.71
CA ILE A 45 -37.70 -62.86 54.62
C ILE A 45 -38.70 -62.69 55.76
N ARG A 46 -40.01 -62.61 55.49
CA ARG A 46 -41.03 -62.50 56.55
C ARG A 46 -40.98 -63.68 57.51
N LYS A 47 -40.86 -64.91 57.00
CA LYS A 47 -40.74 -66.13 57.83
C LYS A 47 -39.46 -66.11 58.67
N ALA A 48 -38.33 -65.69 58.11
CA ALA A 48 -37.06 -65.59 58.82
C ALA A 48 -37.10 -64.50 59.92
N VAL A 49 -37.70 -63.35 59.63
CA VAL A 49 -37.90 -62.26 60.60
C VAL A 49 -38.84 -62.71 61.72
N HIS A 50 -39.97 -63.35 61.41
CA HIS A 50 -40.86 -63.93 62.43
C HIS A 50 -40.17 -64.98 63.29
N ALA A 51 -39.35 -65.86 62.69
CA ALA A 51 -38.58 -66.85 63.43
C ALA A 51 -37.50 -66.21 64.32
N ALA A 52 -36.84 -65.15 63.87
CA ALA A 52 -35.85 -64.41 64.65
C ALA A 52 -36.49 -63.68 65.84
N ILE A 53 -37.65 -63.06 65.63
CA ILE A 53 -38.44 -62.40 66.68
C ILE A 53 -38.94 -63.43 67.70
N GLY A 54 -39.44 -64.59 67.24
CA GLY A 54 -39.86 -65.69 68.12
C GLY A 54 -38.72 -66.27 68.97
N ARG A 55 -37.49 -66.30 68.44
CA ARG A 55 -36.29 -66.70 69.21
C ARG A 55 -35.84 -65.66 70.23
N ALA A 56 -36.19 -64.39 70.03
CA ALA A 56 -35.86 -63.30 70.95
C ALA A 56 -36.81 -63.22 72.16
N ASN A 57 -37.84 -64.08 72.25
CA ASN A 57 -38.87 -64.07 73.30
C ASN A 57 -39.47 -62.66 73.55
N LEU A 58 -39.61 -61.85 72.49
CA LEU A 58 -40.21 -60.53 72.59
C LEU A 58 -41.72 -60.66 72.80
N ASP A 59 -42.25 -59.97 73.81
CA ASP A 59 -43.69 -59.94 74.06
C ASP A 59 -44.41 -59.13 72.98
N ALA A 60 -45.72 -59.34 72.81
CA ALA A 60 -46.51 -58.73 71.73
C ALA A 60 -46.40 -57.19 71.71
N GLN A 61 -46.30 -56.56 72.89
CA GLN A 61 -46.12 -55.11 73.02
C GLN A 61 -44.73 -54.64 72.54
N GLN A 62 -43.67 -55.40 72.84
CA GLN A 62 -42.31 -55.06 72.41
C GLN A 62 -42.15 -55.21 70.90
N HIS A 63 -42.81 -56.21 70.32
CA HIS A 63 -42.87 -56.38 68.88
C HIS A 63 -43.58 -55.20 68.19
N GLU A 64 -44.73 -54.77 68.71
CA GLU A 64 -45.45 -53.63 68.15
C GLU A 64 -44.63 -52.32 68.26
N GLN A 65 -43.93 -52.13 69.38
CA GLN A 65 -43.04 -51.00 69.58
C GLN A 65 -41.87 -51.00 68.59
N LEU A 66 -41.21 -52.14 68.39
CA LEU A 66 -40.12 -52.29 67.42
C LEU A 66 -40.59 -52.00 65.98
N VAL A 67 -41.79 -52.45 65.62
CA VAL A 67 -42.38 -52.17 64.30
C VAL A 67 -42.67 -50.68 64.15
N ARG A 68 -43.21 -50.01 65.18
CA ARG A 68 -43.45 -48.56 65.16
C ARG A 68 -42.15 -47.77 65.02
N GLU A 69 -41.13 -48.11 65.79
CA GLU A 69 -39.80 -47.47 65.71
C GLU A 69 -39.17 -47.68 64.33
N SER A 70 -39.20 -48.90 63.80
CA SER A 70 -38.69 -49.22 62.45
C SER A 70 -39.44 -48.45 61.35
N GLN A 71 -40.77 -48.30 61.47
CA GLN A 71 -41.56 -47.50 60.53
C GLN A 71 -41.23 -46.01 60.62
N GLN A 72 -41.00 -45.48 61.82
CA GLN A 72 -40.57 -44.10 62.01
C GLN A 72 -39.19 -43.85 61.42
N GLU A 73 -38.24 -44.76 61.63
CA GLU A 73 -36.90 -44.70 61.05
C GLU A 73 -36.94 -44.76 59.52
N LEU A 74 -37.73 -45.69 58.95
CA LEU A 74 -37.91 -45.78 57.51
C LEU A 74 -38.48 -44.47 56.93
N ARG A 75 -39.51 -43.89 57.56
CA ARG A 75 -40.06 -42.60 57.13
C ARG A 75 -39.02 -41.48 57.22
N ARG A 76 -38.19 -41.47 58.25
CA ARG A 76 -37.08 -40.51 58.40
C ARG A 76 -36.05 -40.67 57.28
N LEU A 77 -35.63 -41.91 57.01
CA LEU A 77 -34.68 -42.23 55.93
C LEU A 77 -35.25 -41.88 54.55
N MET A 78 -36.52 -42.15 54.29
CA MET A 78 -37.16 -41.77 53.02
C MET A 78 -37.23 -40.24 52.87
N LYS A 79 -37.57 -39.50 53.92
CA LYS A 79 -37.52 -38.03 53.90
C LYS A 79 -36.11 -37.50 53.65
N GLN A 80 -35.10 -38.09 54.28
CA GLN A 80 -33.70 -37.71 54.06
C GLN A 80 -33.25 -38.03 52.63
N ALA A 81 -33.57 -39.21 52.11
CA ALA A 81 -33.27 -39.61 50.74
C ALA A 81 -33.96 -38.70 49.72
N GLN A 82 -35.20 -38.29 49.99
CA GLN A 82 -35.94 -37.37 49.14
C GLN A 82 -35.29 -35.97 49.12
N LYS A 83 -34.90 -35.43 50.28
CA LYS A 83 -34.18 -34.15 50.37
C LYS A 83 -32.82 -34.21 49.65
N ALA A 84 -32.06 -35.28 49.87
CA ALA A 84 -30.79 -35.46 49.18
C ALA A 84 -30.97 -35.59 47.66
N ALA A 85 -32.07 -36.20 47.20
CA ALA A 85 -32.39 -36.29 45.78
C ALA A 85 -32.76 -34.93 45.17
N THR A 86 -33.51 -34.09 45.89
CA THR A 86 -33.84 -32.73 45.43
C THR A 86 -32.61 -31.83 45.40
N GLU A 87 -31.81 -31.83 46.47
CA GLU A 87 -30.55 -31.07 46.53
C GLU A 87 -29.59 -31.48 45.42
N ARG A 88 -29.49 -32.80 45.14
CA ARG A 88 -28.67 -33.30 44.04
C ARG A 88 -29.21 -32.87 42.68
N ALA A 89 -30.53 -32.81 42.49
CA ALA A 89 -31.12 -32.33 41.25
C ALA A 89 -30.82 -30.84 41.03
N GLU A 90 -30.98 -30.02 42.07
CA GLU A 90 -30.65 -28.59 42.04
C GLU A 90 -29.17 -28.36 41.73
N LEU A 91 -28.26 -29.11 42.37
CA LEU A 91 -26.82 -29.04 42.10
C LEU A 91 -26.46 -29.46 40.67
N LEU A 92 -27.19 -30.40 40.07
CA LEU A 92 -26.98 -30.78 38.67
C LEU A 92 -27.48 -29.70 37.71
N GLU A 93 -28.60 -29.04 38.03
CA GLU A 93 -29.09 -27.92 37.23
C GLU A 93 -28.17 -26.71 37.30
N THR A 94 -27.67 -26.36 38.49
CA THR A 94 -26.71 -25.26 38.65
C THR A 94 -25.39 -25.56 37.95
N ASN A 95 -24.85 -26.78 38.06
CA ASN A 95 -23.65 -27.17 37.31
C ASN A 95 -23.87 -27.07 35.80
N ARG A 96 -25.01 -27.52 35.28
CA ARG A 96 -25.33 -27.39 33.84
C ARG A 96 -25.42 -25.93 33.41
N ALA A 97 -26.02 -25.07 34.23
CA ALA A 97 -26.09 -23.64 33.93
C ALA A 97 -24.70 -23.01 33.89
N LEU A 98 -23.85 -23.32 34.88
CA LEU A 98 -22.47 -22.84 34.94
C LEU A 98 -21.62 -23.36 33.77
N GLU A 99 -21.77 -24.62 33.38
CA GLU A 99 -21.11 -25.19 32.19
C GLU A 99 -21.53 -24.44 30.92
N ALA A 100 -22.82 -24.12 30.77
CA ALA A 100 -23.31 -23.34 29.64
C ALA A 100 -22.76 -21.91 29.62
N GLU A 101 -22.64 -21.25 30.78
CA GLU A 101 -22.01 -19.94 30.89
C GLU A 101 -20.51 -19.97 30.58
N LEU A 102 -19.80 -21.01 31.03
CA LEU A 102 -18.39 -21.22 30.70
C LEU A 102 -18.18 -21.42 29.19
N GLU A 103 -19.05 -22.17 28.53
CA GLU A 103 -18.96 -22.32 27.07
C GLU A 103 -19.29 -21.03 26.32
N ARG A 104 -20.27 -20.24 26.79
CA ARG A 104 -20.56 -18.92 26.20
C ARG A 104 -19.39 -17.95 26.34
N THR A 105 -18.79 -17.90 27.53
CA THR A 105 -17.63 -17.02 27.78
C THR A 105 -16.41 -17.46 26.98
N ARG A 106 -16.18 -18.78 26.84
CA ARG A 106 -15.14 -19.32 25.95
C ARG A 106 -15.39 -18.99 24.49
N ALA A 107 -16.64 -19.06 24.02
CA ALA A 107 -16.99 -18.68 22.65
C ALA A 107 -16.72 -17.18 22.40
N ALA A 108 -17.18 -16.31 23.32
CA ALA A 108 -16.92 -14.88 23.25
C ALA A 108 -15.42 -14.54 23.29
N LEU A 109 -14.63 -15.27 24.09
CA LEU A 109 -13.18 -15.10 24.13
C LEU A 109 -12.54 -15.46 22.78
N ARG A 110 -12.93 -16.58 22.16
CA ARG A 110 -12.43 -16.97 20.83
C ARG A 110 -12.79 -15.94 19.76
N GLU A 111 -13.99 -15.38 19.81
CA GLU A 111 -14.40 -14.31 18.90
C GLU A 111 -13.55 -13.04 19.08
N ALA A 112 -13.30 -12.64 20.33
CA ALA A 112 -12.43 -11.50 20.63
C ALA A 112 -10.98 -11.75 20.19
N GLU A 113 -10.43 -12.94 20.40
CA GLU A 113 -9.10 -13.34 19.93
C GLU A 113 -9.02 -13.27 18.40
N ALA A 114 -10.04 -13.77 17.69
CA ALA A 114 -10.10 -13.69 16.23
C ALA A 114 -10.17 -12.25 15.71
N GLN A 115 -10.87 -11.35 16.42
CA GLN A 115 -10.88 -9.93 16.09
C GLN A 115 -9.51 -9.28 16.31
N ILE A 116 -8.84 -9.62 17.43
CA ILE A 116 -7.49 -9.14 17.72
C ILE A 116 -6.50 -9.59 16.65
N GLU A 117 -6.61 -10.84 16.16
CA GLU A 117 -5.76 -11.35 15.09
C GLU A 117 -5.97 -10.60 13.75
N GLN A 118 -7.15 -10.00 13.53
CA GLN A 118 -7.44 -9.19 12.35
C GLN A 118 -6.90 -7.75 12.44
N LEU A 119 -6.67 -7.22 13.66
CA LEU A 119 -6.21 -5.84 13.85
C LEU A 119 -4.91 -5.49 13.11
N PRO A 120 -3.85 -6.34 13.09
CA PRO A 120 -2.64 -6.05 12.33
C PRO A 120 -2.90 -5.90 10.83
N ARG A 121 -3.81 -6.70 10.27
CA ARG A 121 -4.18 -6.62 8.85
C ARG A 121 -4.91 -5.32 8.54
N LEU A 122 -5.88 -4.94 9.37
CA LEU A 122 -6.60 -3.67 9.23
C LEU A 122 -5.66 -2.47 9.38
N ARG A 123 -4.70 -2.55 10.31
CA ARG A 123 -3.69 -1.52 10.49
C ARG A 123 -2.77 -1.38 9.27
N ALA A 124 -2.29 -2.51 8.72
CA ALA A 124 -1.50 -2.50 7.50
C ALA A 124 -2.28 -1.91 6.31
N GLN A 125 -3.57 -2.22 6.18
CA GLN A 125 -4.44 -1.63 5.15
C GLN A 125 -4.60 -0.12 5.33
N LEU A 126 -4.74 0.36 6.57
CA LEU A 126 -4.82 1.79 6.86
C LEU A 126 -3.51 2.51 6.55
N ASP A 127 -2.37 1.90 6.90
CA ASP A 127 -1.04 2.44 6.61
C ASP A 127 -0.80 2.50 5.09
N GLU A 128 -1.19 1.46 4.35
CA GLU A 128 -1.14 1.45 2.87
C GLU A 128 -2.02 2.55 2.27
N ALA A 129 -3.26 2.70 2.75
CA ALA A 129 -4.16 3.75 2.30
C ALA A 129 -3.60 5.15 2.58
N ASN A 130 -2.95 5.36 3.73
CA ASN A 130 -2.31 6.62 4.07
C ASN A 130 -1.12 6.92 3.15
N VAL A 131 -0.28 5.93 2.85
CA VAL A 131 0.83 6.09 1.89
C VAL A 131 0.30 6.45 0.50
N GLN A 132 -0.77 5.77 0.05
CA GLN A 132 -1.41 6.10 -1.23
C GLN A 132 -1.97 7.52 -1.24
N ARG A 133 -2.60 7.96 -0.13
CA ARG A 133 -3.11 9.32 0.01
C ARG A 133 -1.99 10.35 -0.09
N MET A 134 -0.89 10.16 0.64
CA MET A 134 0.28 11.05 0.57
C MET A 134 0.92 11.08 -0.83
N ALA A 135 0.94 9.94 -1.54
CA ALA A 135 1.43 9.88 -2.91
C ALA A 135 0.51 10.64 -3.89
N LEU A 136 -0.80 10.61 -3.68
CA LEU A 136 -1.74 11.41 -4.46
C LEU A 136 -1.61 12.90 -4.15
N GLU A 137 -1.53 13.28 -2.87
CA GLU A 137 -1.34 14.66 -2.41
C GLU A 137 -0.06 15.29 -2.98
N SER A 138 1.05 14.54 -3.01
CA SER A 138 2.30 15.02 -3.61
C SER A 138 2.21 15.17 -5.13
N ARG A 139 1.48 14.28 -5.81
CA ARG A 139 1.21 14.40 -7.26
C ARG A 139 0.33 15.59 -7.59
N THR A 140 -0.71 15.86 -6.80
CA THR A 140 -1.57 17.03 -6.99
C THR A 140 -0.80 18.32 -6.75
N ALA A 141 0.01 18.38 -5.69
CA ALA A 141 0.87 19.55 -5.44
C ALA A 141 1.87 19.80 -6.58
N SER A 142 2.48 18.74 -7.14
CA SER A 142 3.36 18.88 -8.31
C SER A 142 2.61 19.33 -9.56
N ALA A 143 1.38 18.85 -9.78
CA ALA A 143 0.55 19.27 -10.91
C ALA A 143 0.13 20.74 -10.79
N GLU A 144 -0.21 21.19 -9.59
CA GLU A 144 -0.52 22.60 -9.29
C GLU A 144 0.68 23.50 -9.53
N ALA A 145 1.87 23.10 -9.10
CA ALA A 145 3.10 23.84 -9.37
C ALA A 145 3.36 23.99 -10.88
N LYS A 146 3.22 22.91 -11.65
CA LYS A 146 3.36 22.93 -13.12
C LYS A 146 2.30 23.79 -13.79
N LEU A 147 1.08 23.80 -13.29
CA LEU A 147 0.03 24.70 -13.78
C LEU A 147 0.41 26.16 -13.53
N GLY A 148 0.97 26.48 -12.35
CA GLY A 148 1.53 27.80 -12.06
C GLY A 148 2.60 28.21 -13.07
N GLU A 149 3.59 27.36 -13.32
CA GLU A 149 4.65 27.60 -14.32
C GLU A 149 4.10 27.78 -15.74
N LEU A 150 3.10 26.98 -16.14
CA LEU A 150 2.45 27.13 -17.44
C LEU A 150 1.71 28.46 -17.56
N THR A 151 1.11 28.95 -16.47
CA THR A 151 0.46 30.26 -16.48
C THR A 151 1.47 31.39 -16.62
N THR A 152 2.62 31.33 -15.94
CA THR A 152 3.67 32.36 -16.06
C THR A 152 4.28 32.35 -17.47
N LEU A 153 4.66 31.18 -17.99
CA LEU A 153 5.18 31.04 -19.36
C LEU A 153 4.18 31.55 -20.41
N ARG A 154 2.88 31.32 -20.19
CA ARG A 154 1.84 31.87 -21.07
C ARG A 154 1.84 33.40 -21.06
N THR A 155 1.95 34.02 -19.88
CA THR A 155 2.01 35.49 -19.78
C THR A 155 3.28 36.06 -20.42
N GLU A 156 4.42 35.39 -20.25
CA GLU A 156 5.69 35.78 -20.89
C GLU A 156 5.60 35.67 -22.41
N LEU A 157 5.02 34.58 -22.94
CA LEU A 157 4.78 34.43 -24.38
C LEU A 157 3.88 35.52 -24.94
N GLU A 158 2.85 35.94 -24.20
CA GLU A 158 2.00 37.07 -24.61
C GLU A 158 2.76 38.39 -24.62
N GLN A 159 3.64 38.64 -23.64
CA GLN A 159 4.51 39.82 -23.61
C GLN A 159 5.49 39.84 -24.78
N VAL A 160 6.23 38.75 -25.03
CA VAL A 160 7.17 38.65 -26.15
C VAL A 160 6.45 38.82 -27.49
N ARG A 161 5.24 38.26 -27.64
CA ARG A 161 4.42 38.49 -28.84
C ARG A 161 4.02 39.95 -29.01
N ALA A 162 3.75 40.67 -27.92
CA ALA A 162 3.42 42.09 -27.97
C ALA A 162 4.65 42.94 -28.31
N GLU A 163 5.82 42.63 -27.74
CA GLU A 163 7.09 43.28 -28.05
C GLU A 163 7.52 43.04 -29.51
N LEU A 164 7.39 41.80 -30.00
CA LEU A 164 7.67 41.47 -31.39
C LEU A 164 6.82 42.32 -32.34
N LYS A 165 5.52 42.45 -32.06
CA LYS A 165 4.63 43.33 -32.84
C LYS A 165 5.07 44.79 -32.81
N ARG A 166 5.54 45.30 -31.66
CA ARG A 166 6.07 46.67 -31.56
C ARG A 166 7.33 46.86 -32.40
N VAL A 167 8.29 45.96 -32.27
CA VAL A 167 9.54 45.99 -33.05
C VAL A 167 9.25 45.87 -34.54
N GLU A 168 8.32 45.02 -34.96
CA GLU A 168 7.88 44.94 -36.36
C GLU A 168 7.28 46.26 -36.85
N THR A 169 6.46 46.95 -36.04
CA THR A 169 5.92 48.27 -36.40
C THR A 169 7.00 49.35 -36.45
N GLU A 170 7.94 49.36 -35.50
CA GLU A 170 9.05 50.30 -35.48
C GLU A 170 9.98 50.10 -36.69
N LYS A 171 10.29 48.84 -37.01
CA LYS A 171 11.05 48.48 -38.20
C LYS A 171 10.38 48.99 -39.47
N ARG A 172 9.07 48.81 -39.63
CA ARG A 172 8.33 49.34 -40.79
C ARG A 172 8.42 50.85 -40.89
N LEU A 173 8.26 51.57 -39.78
CA LEU A 173 8.38 53.03 -39.75
C LEU A 173 9.80 53.50 -40.10
N LEU A 174 10.83 52.80 -39.61
CA LEU A 174 12.22 53.10 -39.96
C LEU A 174 12.50 52.84 -41.43
N GLU A 175 12.05 51.71 -41.99
CA GLU A 175 12.15 51.41 -43.42
C GLU A 175 11.46 52.49 -44.26
N GLU A 176 10.26 52.94 -43.87
CA GLU A 176 9.55 54.03 -44.54
C GLU A 176 10.34 55.36 -44.49
N LEU A 177 10.90 55.72 -43.34
CA LEU A 177 11.73 56.93 -43.18
C LEU A 177 13.04 56.85 -43.98
N GLU A 178 13.69 55.70 -44.01
CA GLU A 178 14.90 55.47 -44.81
C GLU A 178 14.61 55.59 -46.29
N VAL A 179 13.48 55.03 -46.77
CA VAL A 179 13.03 55.20 -48.15
C VAL A 179 12.81 56.67 -48.49
N VAL A 180 12.24 57.47 -47.58
CA VAL A 180 12.08 58.92 -47.79
C VAL A 180 13.44 59.62 -47.88
N LYS A 181 14.35 59.38 -46.93
CA LYS A 181 15.70 59.98 -46.95
C LYS A 181 16.49 59.61 -48.19
N LEU A 182 16.44 58.35 -48.62
CA LEU A 182 17.10 57.89 -49.84
C LEU A 182 16.51 58.57 -51.08
N ARG A 183 15.18 58.73 -51.15
CA ARG A 183 14.53 59.49 -52.22
C ARG A 183 14.95 60.95 -52.24
N GLU A 184 15.01 61.61 -51.09
CA GLU A 184 15.49 63.00 -50.98
C GLU A 184 16.95 63.12 -51.42
N ARG A 185 17.82 62.18 -51.02
CA ARG A 185 19.22 62.18 -51.44
C ARG A 185 19.37 61.93 -52.93
N ILE A 186 18.57 61.03 -53.51
CA ILE A 186 18.50 60.83 -54.96
C ILE A 186 18.09 62.14 -55.66
N ALA A 187 17.04 62.81 -55.18
CA ALA A 187 16.59 64.06 -55.75
C ALA A 187 17.66 65.18 -55.67
N GLN A 188 18.39 65.26 -54.55
CA GLN A 188 19.53 66.17 -54.39
C GLN A 188 20.64 65.84 -55.37
N LEU A 189 21.08 64.58 -55.45
CA LEU A 189 22.13 64.15 -56.38
C LEU A 189 21.72 64.36 -57.84
N GLU A 190 20.45 64.16 -58.18
CA GLU A 190 19.91 64.50 -59.50
C GLU A 190 19.91 66.01 -59.77
N GLY A 191 19.64 66.83 -58.74
CA GLY A 191 19.76 68.28 -58.79
C GLY A 191 21.21 68.72 -59.02
N GLU A 192 22.14 68.21 -58.22
CA GLU A 192 23.59 68.43 -58.35
C GLU A 192 24.10 67.97 -59.73
N LEU A 193 23.64 66.81 -60.23
CA LEU A 193 23.97 66.35 -61.58
C LEU A 193 23.40 67.25 -62.68
N ARG A 194 22.17 67.79 -62.51
CA ARG A 194 21.61 68.76 -63.45
C ARG A 194 22.38 70.07 -63.43
N GLU A 195 22.75 70.55 -62.25
CA GLU A 195 23.57 71.76 -62.08
C GLU A 195 24.98 71.55 -62.64
N ALA A 196 25.63 70.42 -62.37
CA ALA A 196 26.94 70.09 -62.94
C ALA A 196 26.88 69.94 -64.47
N ARG A 197 25.78 69.39 -65.01
CA ARG A 197 25.55 69.36 -66.46
C ARG A 197 25.24 70.73 -67.06
N ALA A 198 24.61 71.64 -66.32
CA ALA A 198 24.32 73.00 -66.75
C ALA A 198 25.53 73.96 -66.59
N ALA A 199 26.36 73.73 -65.57
CA ALA A 199 27.59 74.46 -65.26
C ALA A 199 28.79 73.97 -66.07
N ALA A 200 28.63 72.90 -66.86
CA ALA A 200 29.59 72.50 -67.88
C ALA A 200 29.25 73.16 -69.23
N PRO A 201 29.91 74.27 -69.63
CA PRO A 201 30.03 74.58 -71.04
C PRO A 201 31.11 73.67 -71.64
N ALA A 202 30.73 72.92 -72.69
CA ALA A 202 31.62 72.26 -73.65
C ALA A 202 32.64 71.23 -73.12
N ALA A 203 32.16 70.05 -72.70
CA ALA A 203 32.95 68.80 -72.76
C ALA A 203 32.11 67.60 -73.27
N ALA A 204 31.15 67.85 -74.16
CA ALA A 204 30.53 66.83 -75.00
C ALA A 204 31.24 66.70 -76.37
N ALA A 205 32.53 67.07 -76.42
CA ALA A 205 33.38 67.00 -77.60
C ALA A 205 34.83 66.61 -77.24
N ALA A 206 35.01 65.57 -76.42
CA ALA A 206 36.25 64.78 -76.36
C ALA A 206 35.95 63.48 -75.61
N GLY A 207 36.29 62.35 -76.22
CA GLY A 207 36.14 61.03 -75.62
C GLY A 207 37.16 60.76 -74.51
N ALA A 208 36.97 59.60 -73.87
CA ALA A 208 37.75 59.02 -72.78
C ALA A 208 37.52 59.74 -71.42
N THR A 209 37.00 59.07 -70.42
CA THR A 209 37.73 58.00 -69.72
C THR A 209 36.81 56.88 -69.26
N GLY A 210 37.11 55.67 -69.71
CA GLY A 210 36.66 54.47 -69.03
C GLY A 210 37.22 54.46 -67.61
N ILE A 211 36.39 54.07 -66.64
CA ILE A 211 36.86 53.70 -65.31
C ILE A 211 37.80 52.51 -65.52
N ASP A 212 39.08 52.69 -65.23
CA ASP A 212 40.09 51.66 -65.38
C ASP A 212 39.72 50.47 -64.46
N PRO A 213 39.60 49.23 -64.98
CA PRO A 213 39.29 48.05 -64.16
C PRO A 213 40.29 47.82 -63.02
N ALA A 214 41.46 48.47 -63.03
CA ALA A 214 42.39 48.49 -61.90
C ALA A 214 41.88 49.30 -60.70
N THR A 215 41.24 50.45 -60.92
CA THR A 215 40.71 51.32 -59.85
C THR A 215 39.43 50.74 -59.24
N LEU A 216 38.59 50.08 -60.05
CA LEU A 216 37.44 49.33 -59.53
C LEU A 216 37.88 48.13 -58.67
N ARG A 217 38.97 47.46 -59.03
CA ARG A 217 39.52 46.36 -58.23
C ARG A 217 40.17 46.84 -56.95
N SER A 218 40.79 48.03 -56.91
CA SER A 218 41.35 48.57 -55.66
C SER A 218 40.23 48.95 -54.69
N LEU A 219 39.16 49.59 -55.18
CA LEU A 219 37.99 49.92 -54.36
C LEU A 219 37.23 48.67 -53.88
N LEU A 220 37.10 47.64 -54.73
CA LEU A 220 36.55 46.35 -54.30
C LEU A 220 37.44 45.65 -53.28
N LYS A 221 38.77 45.76 -53.41
CA LYS A 221 39.71 45.15 -52.45
C LYS A 221 39.71 45.89 -51.12
N GLU A 222 39.52 47.20 -51.14
CA GLU A 222 39.36 48.04 -49.96
C GLU A 222 38.05 47.72 -49.23
N VAL A 223 36.91 47.66 -49.93
CA VAL A 223 35.61 47.28 -49.37
C VAL A 223 35.58 45.83 -48.89
N VAL A 224 36.21 44.89 -49.61
CA VAL A 224 36.32 43.48 -49.17
C VAL A 224 37.27 43.34 -47.98
N SER A 225 38.30 44.19 -47.86
CA SER A 225 39.14 44.23 -46.66
C SER A 225 38.44 44.87 -45.46
N GLU A 226 37.58 45.86 -45.68
CA GLU A 226 36.83 46.55 -44.64
C GLU A 226 35.64 45.70 -44.12
N VAL A 227 35.03 44.90 -44.99
CA VAL A 227 34.00 43.91 -44.63
C VAL A 227 34.62 42.59 -44.11
N GLY A 228 35.83 42.23 -44.56
CA GLY A 228 36.53 41.00 -44.20
C GLY A 228 37.35 41.06 -42.90
N ALA A 229 37.70 42.25 -42.41
CA ALA A 229 38.49 42.43 -41.19
C ALA A 229 37.64 42.64 -39.91
N GLY A 230 36.30 42.57 -40.01
CA GLY A 230 35.38 42.89 -38.91
C GLY A 230 34.86 41.72 -38.07
N ARG A 231 35.24 40.48 -38.36
CA ARG A 231 34.84 39.30 -37.56
C ARG A 231 36.00 38.35 -37.35
N SER A 232 36.92 38.76 -36.47
CA SER A 232 37.90 37.86 -35.88
C SER A 232 37.18 36.86 -34.97
N ASP A 233 37.49 35.56 -35.11
CA ASP A 233 37.07 34.46 -34.22
C ASP A 233 37.35 34.72 -32.74
N ASP A 234 38.21 35.67 -32.42
CA ASP A 234 38.50 36.13 -31.05
C ASP A 234 37.27 36.79 -30.39
N GLY A 235 36.39 37.43 -31.16
CA GLY A 235 35.13 37.98 -30.65
C GLY A 235 34.23 36.88 -30.11
N LEU A 236 34.04 35.81 -30.91
CA LEU A 236 33.26 34.63 -30.55
C LEU A 236 33.87 33.86 -29.38
N ARG A 237 35.21 33.74 -29.30
CA ARG A 237 35.89 33.14 -28.15
C ARG A 237 35.75 33.97 -26.89
N SER A 238 35.77 35.30 -26.98
CA SER A 238 35.54 36.18 -25.83
C SER A 238 34.10 36.12 -25.33
N GLU A 239 33.14 36.03 -26.25
CA GLU A 239 31.71 35.84 -25.96
C GLU A 239 31.49 34.46 -25.32
N PHE A 240 32.15 33.42 -25.83
CA PHE A 240 32.10 32.07 -25.28
C PHE A 240 32.73 31.98 -23.88
N SER A 241 33.84 32.67 -23.64
CA SER A 241 34.44 32.80 -22.30
C SER A 241 33.52 33.52 -21.32
N LYS A 242 32.82 34.58 -21.77
CA LYS A 242 31.84 35.29 -20.94
C LYS A 242 30.63 34.39 -20.63
N LEU A 243 30.20 33.59 -21.60
CA LEU A 243 29.09 32.64 -21.48
C LEU A 243 29.44 31.50 -20.51
N GLN A 244 30.67 30.98 -20.57
CA GLN A 244 31.20 30.03 -19.59
C GLN A 244 31.28 30.62 -18.17
N GLN A 245 31.70 31.88 -18.03
CA GLN A 245 31.70 32.57 -16.73
C GLN A 245 30.29 32.82 -16.18
N THR A 246 29.33 33.16 -17.04
CA THR A 246 27.93 33.33 -16.62
C THR A 246 27.28 32.01 -16.26
N LEU A 247 27.59 30.92 -16.96
CA LEU A 247 27.10 29.59 -16.61
C LEU A 247 27.70 29.08 -15.29
N ALA A 248 29.00 29.32 -15.04
CA ALA A 248 29.64 28.98 -13.78
C ALA A 248 29.06 29.79 -12.60
N ALA A 249 28.79 31.08 -12.80
CA ALA A 249 28.13 31.93 -11.80
C ALA A 249 26.66 31.54 -11.57
N ALA A 250 25.94 31.14 -12.63
CA ALA A 250 24.57 30.64 -12.54
C ALA A 250 24.49 29.29 -11.82
N LEU A 251 25.46 28.38 -12.03
CA LEU A 251 25.53 27.11 -11.32
C LEU A 251 25.87 27.31 -9.83
N ALA A 252 26.78 28.24 -9.53
CA ALA A 252 27.12 28.62 -8.14
C ALA A 252 25.91 29.22 -7.39
N ASN A 253 25.06 29.98 -8.10
CA ASN A 253 23.83 30.55 -7.52
C ASN A 253 22.63 29.58 -7.53
N ALA A 254 22.57 28.62 -8.46
CA ALA A 254 21.49 27.63 -8.55
C ALA A 254 21.64 26.47 -7.54
N GLY A 255 22.81 26.29 -6.93
CA GLY A 255 23.07 25.30 -5.87
C GLY A 255 22.47 25.63 -4.49
N GLY A 256 21.63 26.67 -4.39
CA GLY A 256 21.01 27.13 -3.16
C GLY A 256 19.89 26.24 -2.63
N ARG A 257 20.23 25.05 -2.10
CA ARG A 257 19.44 24.39 -1.05
C ARG A 257 20.30 23.42 -0.21
N SER A 258 20.62 23.90 0.99
CA SER A 258 21.17 23.16 2.15
C SER A 258 22.69 22.93 2.21
N GLY A 259 23.39 23.85 2.86
CA GLY A 259 24.29 23.48 3.95
C GLY A 259 25.70 22.96 3.66
N SER A 260 26.29 23.15 2.48
CA SER A 260 27.71 22.86 2.28
C SER A 260 28.39 23.98 1.47
N GLN A 261 29.44 24.58 2.04
CA GLN A 261 30.25 25.59 1.37
C GLN A 261 31.03 24.90 0.26
N VAL A 262 30.77 25.27 -1.00
CA VAL A 262 31.56 24.84 -2.16
C VAL A 262 32.98 25.35 -1.98
N THR A 263 33.94 24.44 -1.88
CA THR A 263 35.35 24.82 -1.71
C THR A 263 36.00 25.07 -3.06
N GLU A 264 37.09 25.83 -3.08
CA GLU A 264 37.87 26.13 -4.28
C GLU A 264 38.39 24.85 -4.99
N ALA A 265 38.53 23.75 -4.23
CA ALA A 265 38.86 22.43 -4.74
C ALA A 265 37.73 21.79 -5.58
N ASP A 266 36.46 22.05 -5.26
CA ASP A 266 35.30 21.52 -5.99
C ASP A 266 35.13 22.24 -7.34
N LEU A 267 35.48 23.53 -7.40
CA LEU A 267 35.49 24.33 -8.62
C LEU A 267 36.61 23.92 -9.57
N GLU A 268 37.81 23.63 -9.06
CA GLU A 268 38.91 23.10 -9.87
C GLU A 268 38.62 21.67 -10.37
N ALA A 269 37.98 20.82 -9.55
CA ALA A 269 37.55 19.49 -9.99
C ALA A 269 36.50 19.54 -11.12
N ALA A 270 35.58 20.51 -11.10
CA ALA A 270 34.60 20.72 -12.17
C ALA A 270 35.25 21.21 -13.47
N LYS A 271 36.23 22.12 -13.40
CA LYS A 271 37.00 22.57 -14.58
C LYS A 271 37.79 21.43 -15.24
N VAL A 272 38.45 20.59 -14.44
CA VAL A 272 39.20 19.43 -14.92
C VAL A 272 38.28 18.36 -15.51
N SER A 273 37.05 18.21 -15.00
CA SER A 273 36.07 17.24 -15.49
C SER A 273 35.44 17.64 -16.82
N ILE A 274 35.19 18.94 -17.04
CA ILE A 274 34.63 19.45 -18.30
C ILE A 274 35.69 19.44 -19.41
N ALA A 275 36.94 19.78 -19.11
CA ALA A 275 38.04 19.65 -20.09
C ALA A 275 38.25 18.19 -20.53
N LYS A 276 38.20 17.23 -19.58
CA LYS A 276 38.29 15.79 -19.87
C LYS A 276 37.08 15.21 -20.61
N LEU A 277 35.92 15.85 -20.53
CA LEU A 277 34.72 15.49 -21.30
C LEU A 277 34.86 15.82 -22.79
N PHE A 278 35.72 16.77 -23.16
CA PHE A 278 35.97 17.14 -24.56
C PHE A 278 37.30 16.62 -25.12
N GLU A 279 38.19 16.08 -24.29
CA GLU A 279 39.40 15.37 -24.76
C GLU A 279 39.10 13.95 -25.26
N HIS A 280 37.93 13.37 -24.97
CA HIS A 280 37.58 11.99 -25.35
C HIS A 280 36.75 11.83 -26.64
N ASP A 281 36.33 12.94 -27.28
CA ASP A 281 35.35 12.90 -28.38
C ASP A 281 35.94 13.05 -29.79
N ALA A 282 37.26 12.98 -29.96
CA ALA A 282 37.87 13.03 -31.30
C ALA A 282 37.98 11.64 -31.98
N ASP A 283 38.11 10.54 -31.23
CA ASP A 283 38.48 9.22 -31.81
C ASP A 283 37.75 8.00 -31.21
N ALA A 284 36.71 8.17 -30.40
CA ALA A 284 35.97 7.02 -29.85
C ALA A 284 34.78 6.63 -30.75
N GLU A 285 34.92 5.52 -31.47
CA GLU A 285 33.81 4.89 -32.20
C GLU A 285 32.61 4.68 -31.28
N LEU A 286 31.48 5.30 -31.62
CA LEU A 286 30.19 5.11 -30.96
C LEU A 286 29.70 3.67 -31.17
N GLU A 287 30.13 2.75 -30.30
CA GLU A 287 29.57 1.40 -30.24
C GLU A 287 28.10 1.46 -29.79
N SER A 288 27.20 1.33 -30.76
CA SER A 288 25.75 1.28 -30.57
C SER A 288 25.34 0.05 -29.77
N ASN A 289 25.00 0.26 -28.49
CA ASN A 289 24.43 -0.76 -27.58
C ASN A 289 22.99 -1.19 -27.94
N ILE A 290 22.50 -0.91 -29.15
CA ILE A 290 21.17 -1.34 -29.62
C ILE A 290 21.06 -2.86 -29.77
N ALA A 291 22.18 -3.58 -30.00
CA ALA A 291 22.17 -5.04 -30.13
C ALA A 291 21.96 -5.80 -28.80
N LYS A 292 22.05 -5.13 -27.63
CA LYS A 292 21.88 -5.76 -26.30
C LYS A 292 20.49 -5.54 -25.68
N VAL A 293 19.55 -4.90 -26.39
CA VAL A 293 18.17 -4.76 -25.92
C VAL A 293 17.41 -6.06 -26.18
N GLN A 294 17.55 -7.05 -25.28
CA GLN A 294 16.60 -8.16 -25.21
C GLN A 294 15.30 -7.63 -24.61
N VAL A 295 14.29 -7.44 -25.45
CA VAL A 295 12.91 -7.23 -25.02
C VAL A 295 12.45 -8.49 -24.30
N LYS A 296 12.43 -8.43 -22.97
CA LYS A 296 11.83 -9.48 -22.14
C LYS A 296 10.31 -9.36 -22.30
N GLU A 297 9.75 -10.10 -23.25
CA GLU A 297 8.31 -10.32 -23.33
C GLU A 297 7.88 -11.06 -22.05
N SER A 298 7.49 -10.29 -21.05
CA SER A 298 6.78 -10.80 -19.89
C SER A 298 5.39 -11.22 -20.36
N THR A 299 5.27 -12.47 -20.81
CA THR A 299 3.98 -13.15 -20.91
C THR A 299 3.27 -12.96 -19.57
N SER A 300 2.23 -12.15 -19.57
CA SER A 300 1.49 -11.70 -18.40
C SER A 300 0.73 -12.87 -17.78
N SER A 301 1.44 -13.67 -16.97
CA SER A 301 0.89 -14.81 -16.23
C SER A 301 -0.26 -14.44 -15.28
N GLY A 302 -0.46 -13.14 -15.01
CA GLY A 302 -1.55 -12.62 -14.20
C GLY A 302 -2.92 -12.50 -14.90
N VAL A 303 -2.97 -12.40 -16.24
CA VAL A 303 -4.24 -12.19 -16.97
C VAL A 303 -5.07 -13.48 -17.03
N LYS A 304 -4.40 -14.64 -17.12
CA LYS A 304 -5.06 -15.95 -17.16
C LYS A 304 -5.66 -16.33 -15.81
N SER A 305 -5.04 -15.95 -14.69
CA SER A 305 -5.57 -16.22 -13.35
C SER A 305 -6.76 -15.31 -13.02
N THR A 306 -6.72 -14.04 -13.44
CA THR A 306 -7.84 -13.11 -13.29
C THR A 306 -9.03 -13.49 -14.17
N LEU A 307 -8.80 -13.96 -15.41
CA LEU A 307 -9.85 -14.52 -16.26
C LEU A 307 -10.50 -15.78 -15.66
N ASN A 308 -9.72 -16.68 -15.05
CA ASN A 308 -10.28 -17.86 -14.38
C ASN A 308 -11.09 -17.50 -13.14
N LYS A 309 -10.67 -16.48 -12.37
CA LYS A 309 -11.42 -15.95 -11.21
C LYS A 309 -12.75 -15.30 -11.61
N LEU A 310 -12.75 -14.54 -12.72
CA LEU A 310 -13.97 -13.99 -13.30
C LEU A 310 -14.91 -15.08 -13.83
N LYS A 311 -14.36 -16.14 -14.42
CA LYS A 311 -15.14 -17.28 -14.92
C LYS A 311 -15.76 -18.11 -13.79
N SER A 312 -15.06 -18.29 -12.67
CA SER A 312 -15.61 -18.98 -11.49
C SER A 312 -16.71 -18.16 -10.80
N LEU A 313 -16.57 -16.83 -10.73
CA LEU A 313 -17.60 -15.95 -10.18
C LEU A 313 -18.87 -15.93 -11.05
N ARG A 314 -18.71 -15.95 -12.38
CA ARG A 314 -19.85 -16.03 -13.30
C ARG A 314 -20.58 -17.39 -13.28
N LYS A 315 -19.91 -18.48 -12.89
CA LYS A 315 -20.50 -19.82 -12.83
C LYS A 315 -21.12 -20.17 -11.47
N GLY A 316 -20.86 -19.37 -10.43
CA GLY A 316 -21.41 -19.56 -9.07
C GLY A 316 -22.67 -18.77 -8.75
N GLY A 317 -23.14 -17.90 -9.66
CA GLY A 317 -24.28 -16.98 -9.42
C GLY A 317 -25.64 -17.44 -9.97
N SER A 318 -25.83 -18.73 -10.24
CA SER A 318 -27.09 -19.26 -10.77
C SER A 318 -27.45 -20.59 -10.09
N ALA A 319 -27.74 -20.52 -8.80
CA ALA A 319 -28.53 -21.51 -8.06
C ALA A 319 -28.85 -20.94 -6.68
N GLU A 320 -29.83 -20.04 -6.62
CA GLU A 320 -30.84 -19.89 -5.55
C GLU A 320 -31.89 -18.86 -6.00
#